data_AF-V9XPP0-F1
#
_entry.id   AF-V9XPP0-F1
#
_cell.length_a   1.000
_cell.length_b   1.000
_cell.length_c   1.000
_cell.angle_alpha   90.00
_cell.angle_beta   90.00
_cell.angle_gamma   90.00
#
_symmetry.space_group_name_H-M   'P 1'
#
loop_
_entity.id
_entity.type
_entity.pdbx_description
1 polymer ?
#
loop_
_entity_poly.entity_id
_entity_poly.type
_entity_poly.pdbx_seq_one_letter_code
_entity_poly.pdbx_strand_id
1 'polypeptide(L)'
;MRKFFRNKGADYLDDPNVSSVGVGYKHVDGKPTGELAVQFTVNEKVSELEALEALGTSPHPESITVNGVKVLTDVIERSYEPAFHRVPEAATPPRKTRLDPIVPGVSVGHTSVSAENLDQLEVLDLDEFRVFQVPLAEIEQRALLRFPQAMRDADLQVAAETIAEPLDSVAAIHW
;
A
#
# COMPACT_ATOMS: atom_id res chain seq x y z
N MET A 1 3.94 13.89 13.99
CA MET A 1 4.38 13.34 12.68
C MET A 1 3.24 13.09 11.71
N ARG A 2 2.37 12.07 11.87
CA ARG A 2 1.34 11.72 10.86
C ARG A 2 0.45 12.88 10.37
N LYS A 3 0.02 13.78 11.27
CA LYS A 3 -0.75 14.99 10.92
C LYS A 3 0.04 16.02 10.11
N PHE A 4 1.36 16.12 10.33
CA PHE A 4 2.21 17.04 9.57
C PHE A 4 2.29 16.63 8.10
N PHE A 5 2.60 15.37 7.81
CA PHE A 5 2.64 14.90 6.41
C PHE A 5 1.28 15.03 5.71
N ARG A 6 0.19 14.77 6.43
CA ARG A 6 -1.17 14.89 5.86
C ARG A 6 -1.55 16.33 5.50
N ASN A 7 -1.02 17.32 6.21
CA ASN A 7 -1.42 18.72 6.06
C ASN A 7 -0.39 19.59 5.32
N LYS A 8 0.89 19.25 5.43
CA LYS A 8 2.05 20.04 4.95
C LYS A 8 2.98 19.23 4.05
N GLY A 9 2.87 17.90 4.07
CA GLY A 9 3.74 17.02 3.28
C GLY A 9 3.46 17.14 1.78
N ALA A 10 2.19 17.35 1.41
CA ALA A 10 1.77 17.52 0.02
C ALA A 10 2.40 18.77 -0.62
N ASP A 11 2.50 19.88 0.11
CA ASP A 11 3.09 21.14 -0.38
C ASP A 11 4.54 20.96 -0.89
N TYR A 12 5.29 20.01 -0.32
CA TYR A 12 6.66 19.73 -0.76
C TYR A 12 6.72 18.91 -2.06
N LEU A 13 5.62 18.25 -2.45
CA LEU A 13 5.52 17.53 -3.71
C LEU A 13 5.20 18.45 -4.90
N ASP A 14 4.94 19.74 -4.64
CA ASP A 14 4.83 20.75 -5.69
C ASP A 14 6.20 21.11 -6.30
N ASP A 15 7.31 20.75 -5.63
CA ASP A 15 8.67 20.90 -6.16
C ASP A 15 8.95 19.81 -7.22
N PRO A 16 9.32 20.18 -8.46
CA PRO A 16 9.48 19.23 -9.56
C PRO A 16 10.62 18.21 -9.35
N ASN A 17 11.57 18.51 -8.46
CA ASN A 17 12.66 17.60 -8.14
C ASN A 17 12.30 16.64 -7.00
N VAL A 18 11.21 16.86 -6.26
CA VAL A 18 10.81 16.03 -5.10
C VAL A 18 9.81 14.95 -5.55
N SER A 19 10.21 13.68 -5.41
CA SER A 19 9.36 12.53 -5.77
C SER A 19 8.62 11.92 -4.59
N SER A 20 9.10 12.12 -3.36
CA SER A 20 8.45 11.59 -2.15
C SER A 20 8.90 12.31 -0.88
N VAL A 21 8.01 12.38 0.11
CA VAL A 21 8.29 12.97 1.43
C VAL A 21 7.75 12.04 2.52
N GLY A 22 8.62 11.69 3.47
CA GLY A 22 8.29 10.72 4.51
C GLY A 22 9.08 10.86 5.80
N VAL A 23 8.90 9.90 6.69
CA VAL A 23 9.69 9.76 7.93
C VAL A 23 10.67 8.63 7.73
N GLY A 24 11.94 8.89 8.01
CA GLY A 24 13.00 7.89 7.97
C GLY A 24 14.10 8.20 8.97
N TYR A 25 15.17 7.44 8.90
CA TYR A 25 16.42 7.79 9.57
C TYR A 25 17.28 8.63 8.62
N LYS A 26 18.03 9.57 9.18
CA LYS A 26 19.00 10.34 8.41
C LYS A 26 20.08 9.41 7.86
N HIS A 27 20.49 9.63 6.61
CA HIS A 27 21.57 8.88 5.99
C HIS A 27 22.82 9.74 5.84
N VAL A 28 23.97 9.14 6.10
CA VAL A 28 25.29 9.72 5.81
C VAL A 28 26.09 8.63 5.11
N ASP A 29 26.65 8.95 3.95
CA ASP A 29 27.40 7.99 3.11
C ASP A 29 26.66 6.67 2.85
N GLY A 30 25.34 6.78 2.61
CA GLY A 30 24.47 5.65 2.33
C GLY A 30 24.09 4.78 3.54
N LYS A 31 24.51 5.14 4.76
CA LYS A 31 24.22 4.40 5.99
C LYS A 31 23.26 5.18 6.90
N PRO A 32 22.26 4.52 7.51
CA PRO A 32 21.38 5.19 8.46
C PRO A 32 22.15 5.54 9.74
N THR A 33 21.98 6.76 10.24
CA THR A 33 22.62 7.24 11.47
C THR A 33 21.83 6.89 12.73
N GLY A 34 20.59 6.43 12.59
CA GLY A 34 19.66 6.19 13.71
C GLY A 34 18.93 7.44 14.21
N GLU A 35 19.28 8.63 13.68
CA GLU A 35 18.57 9.87 13.98
C GLU A 35 17.29 9.99 13.14
N LEU A 36 16.15 10.23 13.78
CA LEU A 36 14.88 10.40 13.08
C LEU A 36 14.89 11.71 12.27
N ALA A 37 14.55 11.62 10.99
CA ALA A 37 14.50 12.75 10.07
C ALA A 37 13.25 12.74 9.19
N VAL A 38 12.87 13.92 8.71
CA VAL A 38 11.96 14.08 7.57
C VAL A 38 12.79 13.85 6.32
N GLN A 39 12.46 12.80 5.58
CA GLN A 39 13.21 12.37 4.42
C GLN A 39 12.52 12.85 3.14
N PHE A 40 13.28 13.56 2.32
CA PHE A 40 12.90 13.97 0.98
C PHE A 40 13.60 13.06 -0.01
N THR A 41 12.83 12.42 -0.88
CA THR A 41 13.39 11.71 -2.03
C THR A 41 13.35 12.67 -3.22
N VAL A 42 14.49 12.87 -3.85
CA VAL A 42 14.66 13.73 -5.02
C VAL A 42 15.14 12.94 -6.23
N ASN A 43 14.88 13.46 -7.42
CA ASN A 43 15.35 12.86 -8.67
C ASN A 43 16.85 13.07 -8.86
N GLU A 44 17.34 14.27 -8.52
CA GLU A 44 18.76 14.64 -8.63
C GLU A 44 19.19 15.49 -7.43
N LYS A 45 20.32 15.15 -6.80
CA LYS A 45 20.94 16.01 -5.77
C LYS A 45 21.93 16.98 -6.41
N VAL A 46 21.70 18.25 -6.12
CA VAL A 46 22.58 19.35 -6.51
C VAL A 46 22.96 20.19 -5.28
N SER A 47 24.19 20.68 -5.24
CA SER A 47 24.70 21.55 -4.16
C SER A 47 24.81 23.01 -4.59
N GLU A 48 24.95 23.25 -5.89
CA GLU A 48 25.16 24.58 -6.46
C GLU A 48 23.83 25.30 -6.66
N LEU A 49 23.79 26.60 -6.32
CA LEU A 49 22.58 27.41 -6.42
C LEU A 49 22.07 27.53 -7.86
N GLU A 50 22.98 27.66 -8.83
CA GLU A 50 22.65 27.70 -10.26
C GLU A 50 22.02 26.37 -10.74
N ALA A 51 22.45 25.24 -10.18
CA ALA A 51 21.91 23.93 -10.51
C ALA A 51 20.52 23.70 -9.87
N LEU A 52 20.30 24.24 -8.66
CA LEU A 52 18.96 24.27 -8.02
C LEU A 52 17.96 25.08 -8.87
N GLU A 53 18.37 26.24 -9.38
CA GLU A 53 17.54 27.08 -10.26
C GLU A 53 17.22 26.37 -11.58
N ALA A 54 18.20 25.69 -12.18
CA ALA A 54 18.01 24.93 -13.41
C ALA A 54 16.99 23.79 -13.26
N LEU A 55 16.94 23.16 -12.07
CA LEU A 55 15.96 22.12 -11.73
C LEU A 55 14.61 22.70 -11.24
N GLY A 56 14.50 24.02 -11.06
CA GLY A 56 13.30 24.66 -10.51
C GLY A 56 12.99 24.26 -9.07
N THR A 57 13.99 23.80 -8.33
CA THR A 57 13.86 23.31 -6.95
C THR A 57 14.36 24.35 -5.96
N SER A 58 13.84 24.29 -4.73
CA SER A 58 14.29 25.17 -3.65
C SER A 58 15.23 24.44 -2.68
N PRO A 59 16.17 25.17 -2.05
CA PRO A 59 17.01 24.58 -1.00
C PRO A 59 16.13 24.06 0.14
N HIS A 60 16.33 22.80 0.50
CA HIS A 60 15.58 22.15 1.56
C HIS A 60 16.06 22.67 2.93
N PRO A 61 15.15 22.92 3.90
CA PRO A 61 15.53 23.38 5.22
C PRO A 61 16.29 22.30 5.97
N GLU A 62 17.34 22.61 6.74
CA GLU A 62 18.11 21.61 7.53
C GLU A 62 17.29 20.95 8.66
N SER A 63 16.19 21.59 9.07
CA SER A 63 15.30 21.09 10.10
C SER A 63 13.90 21.66 9.95
N ILE A 64 12.90 20.90 10.37
CA ILE A 64 11.49 21.27 10.31
C ILE A 64 10.89 21.14 11.71
N THR A 65 10.09 22.13 12.11
CA THR A 65 9.34 22.08 13.36
C THR A 65 8.03 21.32 13.16
N VAL A 66 7.91 20.14 13.77
CA VAL A 66 6.71 19.31 13.75
C VAL A 66 6.11 19.27 15.14
N ASN A 67 4.91 19.85 15.32
CA ASN A 67 4.22 19.94 16.62
C ASN A 67 5.10 20.56 17.74
N GLY A 68 5.91 21.57 17.41
CA GLY A 68 6.82 22.22 18.37
C GLY A 68 8.13 21.48 18.62
N VAL A 69 8.36 20.31 18.02
CA VAL A 69 9.62 19.56 18.10
C VAL A 69 10.43 19.80 16.83
N LYS A 70 11.69 20.19 16.97
CA LYS A 70 12.63 20.35 15.87
C LYS A 70 13.10 18.96 15.40
N VAL A 71 12.82 18.62 14.15
CA VAL A 71 13.23 17.36 13.52
C VAL A 71 14.20 17.69 12.38
N LEU A 72 15.26 16.88 12.22
CA LEU A 72 16.21 17.03 11.13
C LEU A 72 15.57 16.70 9.79
N THR A 73 16.14 17.21 8.71
CA THR A 73 15.82 16.76 7.35
C THR A 73 16.95 15.91 6.78
N ASP A 74 16.57 15.06 5.84
CA ASP A 74 17.46 14.23 5.06
C ASP A 74 17.01 14.25 3.60
N VAL A 75 17.96 14.34 2.68
CA VAL A 75 17.68 14.33 1.24
C VAL A 75 18.32 13.07 0.68
N ILE A 76 17.55 12.28 -0.07
CA ILE A 76 18.02 11.06 -0.72
C ILE A 76 17.72 11.16 -2.21
N GLU A 77 18.71 10.83 -3.03
CA GLU A 77 18.52 10.74 -4.48
C GLU A 77 18.08 9.32 -4.84
N ARG A 78 16.93 9.19 -5.50
CA ARG A 78 16.46 7.92 -6.09
C ARG A 78 15.59 8.19 -7.30
N SER A 79 15.75 7.37 -8.34
CA SER A 79 14.78 7.23 -9.42
C SER A 79 13.88 6.02 -9.16
N TYR A 80 12.60 6.16 -9.51
CA TYR A 80 11.64 5.06 -9.49
C TYR A 80 11.08 4.87 -10.89
N GLU A 81 11.13 3.64 -11.39
CA GLU A 81 10.47 3.26 -12.63
C GLU A 81 9.31 2.31 -12.29
N PRO A 82 8.10 2.54 -12.83
CA PRO A 82 7.01 1.59 -12.70
C PRO A 82 7.41 0.21 -13.26
N ALA A 83 7.57 -0.77 -12.38
CA ALA A 83 7.84 -2.15 -12.75
C ALA A 83 6.62 -3.01 -12.41
N PHE A 84 6.09 -3.73 -13.39
CA PHE A 84 5.04 -4.72 -13.19
C PHE A 84 5.47 -6.06 -13.78
N HIS A 85 5.16 -7.13 -13.05
CA HIS A 85 5.37 -8.50 -13.50
C HIS A 85 4.03 -9.23 -13.45
N ARG A 86 3.62 -9.81 -14.58
CA ARG A 86 2.37 -10.58 -14.65
C ARG A 86 2.55 -11.88 -13.87
N VAL A 87 1.96 -11.94 -12.69
CA VAL A 87 1.93 -13.16 -11.88
C VAL A 87 0.76 -14.02 -12.34
N PRO A 88 0.96 -15.32 -12.66
CA PRO A 88 -0.16 -16.22 -12.92
C PRO A 88 -1.01 -16.36 -11.65
N GLU A 89 -2.31 -16.55 -11.82
CA GLU A 89 -3.20 -16.81 -10.70
C GLU A 89 -2.70 -18.03 -9.91
N ALA A 90 -2.56 -17.87 -8.59
CA ALA A 90 -2.06 -18.93 -7.74
C ALA A 90 -3.05 -20.10 -7.77
N ALA A 91 -2.56 -21.27 -8.20
CA ALA A 91 -3.37 -22.48 -8.21
C ALA A 91 -3.93 -22.75 -6.81
N THR A 92 -5.24 -22.95 -6.71
CA THR A 92 -5.86 -23.32 -5.44
C THR A 92 -5.21 -24.61 -4.91
N PRO A 93 -4.66 -24.60 -3.69
CA PRO A 93 -4.02 -25.79 -3.15
C PRO A 93 -5.07 -26.92 -3.04
N PRO A 94 -4.70 -28.20 -3.26
CA PRO A 94 -5.65 -29.31 -3.28
C PRO A 94 -6.54 -29.41 -2.03
N ARG A 95 -6.05 -28.94 -0.88
CA ARG A 95 -6.79 -28.89 0.41
C ARG A 95 -7.94 -27.88 0.43
N LYS A 96 -7.93 -26.89 -0.46
CA LYS A 96 -8.96 -25.85 -0.59
C LYS A 96 -9.93 -26.11 -1.74
N THR A 97 -9.87 -27.31 -2.33
CA THR A 97 -10.82 -27.74 -3.36
C THR A 97 -12.07 -28.31 -2.71
N ARG A 98 -13.25 -28.06 -3.30
CA ARG A 98 -14.52 -28.64 -2.84
C ARG A 98 -14.42 -30.16 -2.84
N LEU A 99 -14.76 -30.79 -1.70
CA LEU A 99 -14.86 -32.24 -1.57
C LEU A 99 -16.32 -32.65 -1.43
N ASP A 100 -16.74 -33.61 -2.26
CA ASP A 100 -18.10 -34.14 -2.29
C ASP A 100 -18.07 -35.58 -2.84
N PRO A 101 -18.35 -36.62 -2.03
CA PRO A 101 -18.73 -36.58 -0.62
C PRO A 101 -17.54 -36.28 0.33
N ILE A 102 -17.82 -35.89 1.57
CA ILE A 102 -16.80 -35.74 2.61
C ILE A 102 -16.21 -37.11 2.97
N VAL A 103 -14.88 -37.23 2.97
CA VAL A 103 -14.14 -38.47 3.27
C VAL A 103 -13.38 -38.38 4.60
N PRO A 104 -13.02 -39.52 5.24
CA PRO A 104 -12.20 -39.51 6.45
C PRO A 104 -10.87 -38.76 6.26
N GLY A 105 -10.48 -37.96 7.25
CA GLY A 105 -9.24 -37.15 7.21
C GLY A 105 -9.42 -35.70 6.77
N VAL A 106 -10.65 -35.26 6.51
CA VAL A 106 -11.00 -33.86 6.19
C VAL A 106 -11.41 -33.11 7.47
N SER A 107 -10.77 -31.97 7.74
CA SER A 107 -11.21 -31.03 8.78
C SER A 107 -12.36 -30.17 8.26
N VAL A 108 -13.44 -30.05 9.03
CA VAL A 108 -14.63 -29.24 8.68
C VAL A 108 -14.73 -28.08 9.66
N GLY A 109 -14.82 -26.85 9.13
CA GLY A 109 -15.02 -25.62 9.90
C GLY A 109 -16.38 -24.99 9.60
N HIS A 110 -16.84 -24.12 10.49
CA HIS A 110 -18.01 -23.27 10.23
C HIS A 110 -17.67 -22.24 9.13
N THR A 111 -18.64 -21.81 8.32
CA THR A 111 -18.37 -20.93 7.15
C THR A 111 -17.73 -19.59 7.49
N SER A 112 -17.86 -19.14 8.75
CA SER A 112 -17.23 -17.92 9.27
C SER A 112 -15.86 -18.13 9.91
N VAL A 113 -15.29 -19.35 9.88
CA VAL A 113 -13.99 -19.67 10.49
C VAL A 113 -13.23 -20.71 9.68
N SER A 114 -11.92 -20.57 9.61
CA SER A 114 -11.06 -21.57 8.96
C SER A 114 -10.80 -22.74 9.92
N ALA A 115 -10.93 -23.98 9.43
CA ALA A 115 -10.48 -25.17 10.16
C ALA A 115 -8.97 -25.38 9.95
N GLU A 116 -8.16 -24.38 10.27
CA GLU A 116 -6.70 -24.50 10.33
C GLU A 116 -6.21 -24.01 11.70
N ASN A 117 -5.07 -24.53 12.11
CA ASN A 117 -4.47 -24.38 13.43
C ASN A 117 -4.46 -22.92 13.93
N LEU A 118 -5.02 -22.73 15.12
CA LEU A 118 -5.14 -21.47 15.86
C LEU A 118 -3.81 -21.07 16.51
N ASP A 119 -2.77 -20.68 15.76
CA ASP A 119 -1.47 -20.48 16.44
C ASP A 119 -0.59 -19.26 16.13
N GLN A 120 -0.75 -18.43 15.07
CA GLN A 120 0.23 -17.31 14.92
C GLN A 120 -0.27 -15.95 14.42
N LEU A 121 -1.55 -15.75 14.08
CA LEU A 121 -2.04 -14.44 13.62
C LEU A 121 -2.90 -13.69 14.65
N GLU A 122 -3.48 -14.38 15.62
CA GLU A 122 -4.33 -13.77 16.66
C GLU A 122 -3.54 -12.99 17.73
N VAL A 123 -2.22 -13.16 17.78
CA VAL A 123 -1.34 -12.43 18.73
C VAL A 123 -1.13 -10.96 18.31
N LEU A 124 -1.43 -10.60 17.06
CA LEU A 124 -1.11 -9.26 16.54
C LEU A 124 -2.24 -8.23 16.63
N ASP A 125 -3.40 -8.56 17.23
CA ASP A 125 -4.54 -7.64 17.37
C ASP A 125 -4.91 -6.96 16.03
N LEU A 126 -4.66 -7.66 14.93
CA LEU A 126 -4.94 -7.20 13.58
C LEU A 126 -6.42 -7.47 13.33
N ASP A 127 -7.18 -6.40 13.08
CA ASP A 127 -8.53 -6.50 12.52
C ASP A 127 -8.50 -7.51 11.36
N GLU A 128 -9.48 -8.39 11.34
CA GLU A 128 -9.71 -9.40 10.29
C GLU A 128 -9.37 -8.80 8.92
N PHE A 129 -8.44 -9.41 8.19
CA PHE A 129 -7.95 -8.87 6.91
C PHE A 129 -9.12 -8.76 5.92
N ARG A 130 -9.77 -7.60 5.86
CA ARG A 130 -10.79 -7.29 4.86
C ARG A 130 -10.08 -7.05 3.54
N VAL A 131 -10.13 -8.04 2.66
CA VAL A 131 -9.68 -7.90 1.29
C VAL A 131 -10.77 -7.14 0.52
N PHE A 132 -10.46 -5.89 0.15
CA PHE A 132 -11.30 -5.12 -0.76
C PHE A 132 -10.70 -5.22 -2.17
N GLN A 133 -11.45 -5.78 -3.11
CA GLN A 133 -11.13 -5.65 -4.53
C GLN A 133 -11.73 -4.34 -5.04
N VAL A 134 -10.90 -3.48 -5.62
CA VAL A 134 -11.31 -2.18 -6.17
C VAL A 134 -10.93 -2.15 -7.65
N PRO A 135 -11.86 -1.85 -8.57
CA PRO A 135 -11.55 -1.76 -10.00
C PRO A 135 -10.46 -0.72 -10.28
N LEU A 136 -9.57 -1.00 -11.23
CA LEU A 136 -8.50 -0.05 -11.59
C LEU A 136 -9.07 1.30 -12.05
N ALA A 137 -10.21 1.29 -12.73
CA ALA A 137 -10.89 2.52 -13.15
C ALA A 137 -11.24 3.45 -11.96
N GLU A 138 -11.62 2.87 -10.82
CA GLU A 138 -11.91 3.65 -9.60
C GLU A 138 -10.64 4.25 -9.01
N ILE A 139 -9.52 3.51 -9.06
CA ILE A 139 -8.21 4.00 -8.62
C ILE A 139 -7.72 5.12 -9.55
N GLU A 140 -7.83 4.96 -10.88
CA GLU A 140 -7.49 6.00 -11.86
C GLU A 140 -8.25 7.30 -11.57
N GLN A 141 -9.55 7.21 -11.31
CA GLN A 141 -10.39 8.37 -11.03
C GLN A 141 -10.02 9.06 -9.71
N ARG A 142 -9.77 8.29 -8.65
CA ARG A 142 -9.48 8.85 -7.31
C ARG A 142 -8.06 9.39 -7.18
N ALA A 143 -7.11 8.73 -7.82
CA ALA A 143 -5.70 9.11 -7.75
C ALA A 143 -5.26 10.01 -8.91
N LEU A 144 -6.12 10.23 -9.91
CA LEU A 144 -5.82 10.99 -11.13
C LEU A 144 -4.63 10.40 -11.91
N LEU A 145 -4.54 9.07 -11.93
CA LEU A 145 -3.50 8.30 -12.61
C LEU A 145 -4.11 7.57 -13.83
N ARG A 146 -3.27 7.14 -14.78
CA ARG A 146 -3.67 6.19 -15.82
C ARG A 146 -2.81 4.94 -15.79
N PHE A 147 -3.44 3.78 -15.75
CA PHE A 147 -2.78 2.50 -15.88
C PHE A 147 -2.64 2.09 -17.36
N PRO A 148 -1.56 1.36 -17.70
CA PRO A 148 -1.37 0.82 -19.04
C PRO A 148 -2.55 -0.03 -19.51
N GLN A 149 -2.82 -0.05 -20.82
CA GLN A 149 -3.95 -0.79 -21.39
C GLN A 149 -3.93 -2.28 -21.01
N ALA A 150 -2.76 -2.92 -21.01
CA ALA A 150 -2.61 -4.31 -20.62
C ALA A 150 -3.06 -4.61 -19.18
N MET A 151 -3.00 -3.62 -18.27
CA MET A 151 -3.47 -3.75 -16.90
C MET A 151 -4.99 -3.56 -16.81
N ARG A 152 -5.54 -2.62 -17.58
CA ARG A 152 -6.99 -2.41 -17.72
C ARG A 152 -7.68 -3.63 -18.35
N ASP A 153 -7.04 -4.28 -19.32
CA ASP A 153 -7.56 -5.50 -19.96
C ASP A 153 -7.53 -6.71 -19.00
N ALA A 154 -6.65 -6.68 -18.00
CA ALA A 154 -6.52 -7.71 -16.98
C ALA A 154 -7.34 -7.41 -15.70
N ASP A 155 -8.01 -6.26 -15.65
CA ASP A 155 -8.83 -5.88 -14.50
C ASP A 155 -10.02 -6.83 -14.40
N LEU A 156 -10.13 -7.52 -13.26
CA LEU A 156 -11.28 -8.36 -13.00
C LEU A 156 -12.46 -7.43 -12.72
N GLN A 157 -13.48 -7.46 -13.57
CA GLN A 157 -14.75 -6.80 -13.28
C GLN A 157 -15.34 -7.42 -12.02
N VAL A 158 -15.16 -6.75 -10.89
CA VAL A 158 -15.82 -7.10 -9.64
C VAL A 158 -17.30 -6.79 -9.85
N ALA A 159 -18.12 -7.81 -10.08
CA ALA A 159 -19.56 -7.66 -9.93
C ALA A 159 -19.79 -7.19 -8.50
N ALA A 160 -20.62 -6.15 -8.30
CA ALA A 160 -20.99 -5.70 -6.97
C ALA A 160 -21.46 -6.92 -6.17
N GLU A 161 -20.81 -7.20 -5.04
CA GLU A 161 -21.27 -8.22 -4.10
C GLU A 161 -22.72 -7.91 -3.76
N THR A 162 -23.62 -8.65 -4.40
CA THR A 162 -25.03 -8.54 -4.09
C THR A 162 -25.18 -9.35 -2.81
N ILE A 163 -25.34 -8.65 -1.70
CA ILE A 163 -25.75 -9.29 -0.45
C ILE A 163 -27.08 -9.95 -0.77
N ALA A 164 -27.08 -11.28 -0.92
CA ALA A 164 -28.32 -12.04 -1.06
C ALA A 164 -29.15 -11.76 0.19
N GLU A 165 -30.44 -11.50 0.01
CA GLU A 165 -31.34 -11.30 1.15
C GLU A 165 -31.23 -12.51 2.10
N PRO A 166 -31.18 -12.28 3.42
CA PRO A 166 -31.12 -13.37 4.40
C PRO A 166 -32.25 -14.38 4.13
N LEU A 167 -31.94 -15.67 4.26
CA LEU A 167 -32.99 -16.69 4.15
C LEU A 167 -34.00 -16.51 5.30
N ASP A 168 -35.26 -16.32 4.96
CA ASP A 168 -36.33 -16.12 5.94
C ASP A 168 -36.69 -17.40 6.73
N SER A 169 -36.14 -18.56 6.35
CA SER A 169 -36.44 -19.84 6.97
C SER A 169 -35.41 -20.93 6.66
N VAL A 170 -35.23 -21.85 7.62
CA VAL A 170 -34.42 -23.07 7.47
C VAL A 170 -34.96 -23.99 6.35
N ALA A 171 -36.26 -23.92 6.05
CA ALA A 171 -36.87 -24.71 4.98
C ALA A 171 -36.45 -24.26 3.56
N ALA A 172 -35.86 -23.07 3.42
CA ALA A 172 -35.33 -22.56 2.15
C ALA A 172 -33.92 -23.08 1.82
N ILE A 173 -33.31 -23.86 2.74
CA ILE A 173 -32.02 -24.50 2.52
C ILE A 173 -32.24 -25.76 1.68
N HIS A 174 -31.77 -25.75 0.43
CA HIS A 174 -31.71 -26.92 -0.43
C HIS A 174 -30.36 -27.62 -0.25
N TRP A 175 -30.37 -28.92 0.05
CA TRP A 175 -29.18 -29.78 0.17
C TRP A 175 -28.85 -30.44 -1.17
#